data_AF-A0A0A8X5G9-F1
#
_entry.id   AF-A0A0A8X5G9-F1
#
_cell.length_a   1.000
_cell.length_b   1.000
_cell.length_c   1.000
_cell.angle_alpha   90.00
_cell.angle_beta   90.00
_cell.angle_gamma   90.00
#
_symmetry.space_group_name_H-M   'P 1'
#
loop_
_entity.id
_entity.type
_entity.pdbx_description
1 polymer ?
#
loop_
_entity_poly.entity_id
_entity_poly.type
_entity_poly.pdbx_seq_one_letter_code
_entity_poly.pdbx_strand_id
1 'polypeptide(L)'
;MPLLAGISGLLFGYNPVMRIGRRFLRKQTSEYIPEDWEQQQFNQKIAVFCLAGGIISYASGLTALGHIFTVMVALAAFIAILGFCIGCFIRFQLSKYKPKKHATNS
;
A
#
# COMPACT_ATOMS: atom_id res chain seq x y z
N MET A 1 -12.62 8.36 2.41
CA MET A 1 -11.30 9.01 2.59
C MET A 1 -10.12 8.13 2.13
N PRO A 2 -9.93 6.88 2.60
CA PRO A 2 -8.73 6.09 2.27
C PRO A 2 -8.57 5.76 0.78
N LEU A 3 -9.67 5.40 0.11
CA LEU A 3 -9.66 5.08 -1.33
C LEU A 3 -9.22 6.30 -2.17
N LEU A 4 -9.75 7.49 -1.88
CA LEU A 4 -9.43 8.72 -2.62
C LEU A 4 -7.96 9.11 -2.45
N ALA A 5 -7.41 9.02 -1.24
CA ALA A 5 -5.99 9.28 -0.99
C ALA A 5 -5.08 8.25 -1.68
N GLY A 6 -5.53 6.99 -1.75
CA GLY A 6 -4.81 5.93 -2.46
C GLY A 6 -4.82 6.11 -3.97
N ILE A 7 -5.98 6.46 -4.55
CA ILE A 7 -6.13 6.74 -5.98
C ILE A 7 -5.29 7.97 -6.36
N SER A 8 -5.30 9.03 -5.56
CA SER A 8 -4.48 10.21 -5.85
C SER A 8 -2.98 9.90 -5.79
N GLY A 9 -2.56 9.03 -4.87
CA GLY A 9 -1.18 8.55 -4.78
C GLY A 9 -0.74 7.70 -5.98
N LEU A 10 -1.68 6.95 -6.58
CA LEU A 10 -1.43 6.11 -7.75
C LEU A 10 -1.42 6.89 -9.08
N LEU A 11 -2.39 7.79 -9.26
CA LEU A 11 -2.58 8.51 -10.53
C LEU A 11 -1.72 9.76 -10.64
N PHE A 12 -1.53 10.49 -9.52
CA PHE A 12 -0.86 11.79 -9.53
C PHE A 12 0.46 11.78 -8.76
N GLY A 13 0.89 10.63 -8.23
CA GLY A 13 2.03 10.55 -7.30
C GLY A 13 1.82 11.36 -6.01
N TYR A 14 0.58 11.81 -5.77
CA TYR A 14 0.23 12.74 -4.72
C TYR A 14 -0.62 12.04 -3.65
N ASN A 15 0.00 11.68 -2.54
CA ASN A 15 -0.73 11.15 -1.39
C ASN A 15 -0.95 12.27 -0.35
N PRO A 16 -2.17 12.84 -0.25
CA PRO A 16 -2.47 13.94 0.67
C PRO A 16 -2.23 13.54 2.13
N VAL A 17 -2.46 12.27 2.48
CA VAL A 17 -2.22 11.74 3.83
C VAL A 17 -0.74 11.81 4.16
N MET A 18 0.14 11.42 3.23
CA MET A 18 1.59 11.52 3.42
C MET A 18 2.07 12.97 3.53
N ARG A 19 1.48 13.90 2.77
CA ARG A 19 1.88 15.32 2.82
C ARG A 19 1.47 15.98 4.12
N ILE A 20 0.29 15.67 4.63
CA ILE A 20 -0.18 16.13 5.94
C ILE A 20 0.67 15.47 7.04
N GLY A 21 0.93 14.16 6.93
CA GLY A 21 1.78 13.40 7.86
C GLY A 21 3.18 14.00 8.02
N ARG A 22 3.79 14.49 6.93
CA ARG A 22 5.11 15.16 7.00
C ARG A 22 5.15 16.35 7.94
N ARG A 23 4.02 17.04 8.16
CA ARG A 23 3.95 18.18 9.11
C ARG A 23 4.05 17.76 10.57
N PHE A 24 3.83 16.47 10.87
CA PHE A 24 3.94 15.90 12.21
C PHE A 24 5.32 15.28 12.48
N LEU A 25 6.24 15.30 11.51
CA LEU A 25 7.60 14.83 11.71
C LEU A 25 8.37 15.81 12.61
N ARG A 26 9.10 15.27 13.59
CA ARG A 26 9.92 16.07 14.53
C ARG A 26 11.28 16.44 13.94
N LYS A 27 11.80 15.66 12.99
CA LYS A 27 13.09 15.87 12.32
C LYS A 27 12.88 16.26 10.87
N GLN A 28 13.94 16.71 10.20
CA GLN A 28 13.87 16.96 8.76
C GLN A 28 13.60 15.65 8.02
N THR A 29 12.83 15.70 6.93
CA THR A 29 12.43 14.50 6.17
C THR A 29 13.62 13.70 5.66
N SER A 30 14.76 14.35 5.40
CA SER A 30 16.02 13.73 4.96
C SER A 30 16.70 12.88 6.04
N GLU A 31 16.37 13.09 7.32
CA GLU A 31 16.93 12.32 8.44
C GLU A 31 16.16 11.01 8.71
N TYR A 32 15.01 10.81 8.07
CA TYR A 32 14.26 9.55 8.14
C TYR A 32 14.68 8.63 7.00
N ILE A 33 14.75 7.32 7.29
CA ILE A 33 14.97 6.31 6.25
C ILE A 33 13.67 6.23 5.42
N PRO A 34 13.70 6.62 4.14
CA PRO A 34 12.51 6.55 3.31
C PRO A 34 12.16 5.10 2.99
N GLU A 35 10.86 4.79 2.96
CA GLU A 35 10.39 3.54 2.38
C GLU A 35 10.63 3.56 0.86
N ASP A 36 11.03 2.42 0.29
CA ASP A 36 11.18 2.24 -1.16
C ASP A 36 9.87 2.60 -1.88
N TRP A 37 9.96 3.50 -2.87
CA TRP A 37 8.78 4.03 -3.56
C TRP A 37 7.97 2.93 -4.24
N GLU A 38 8.63 1.99 -4.90
CA GLU A 38 7.94 0.89 -5.57
C GLU A 38 7.24 -0.05 -4.57
N GLN A 39 7.82 -0.23 -3.37
CA GLN A 39 7.20 -0.99 -2.29
C GLN A 39 5.92 -0.32 -1.82
N GLN A 40 6.01 0.98 -1.58
CA GLN A 40 4.88 1.80 -1.15
C GLN A 40 3.76 1.79 -2.20
N GLN A 41 4.10 1.89 -3.48
CA GLN A 41 3.15 1.79 -4.59
C GLN A 41 2.50 0.40 -4.68
N PHE A 42 3.25 -0.67 -4.47
CA PHE A 42 2.69 -2.03 -4.47
C PHE A 42 1.62 -2.21 -3.38
N ASN A 43 1.93 -1.81 -2.14
CA ASN A 43 0.98 -1.87 -1.03
C ASN A 43 -0.24 -0.97 -1.30
N GLN A 44 -0.01 0.23 -1.85
CA GLN A 44 -1.08 1.16 -2.21
C GLN A 44 -2.03 0.61 -3.27
N LYS A 45 -1.53 -0.12 -4.29
CA LYS A 45 -2.35 -0.79 -5.31
C LYS A 45 -3.27 -1.84 -4.71
N ILE A 46 -2.74 -2.69 -3.83
CA ILE A 46 -3.53 -3.72 -3.15
C ILE A 46 -4.63 -3.06 -2.31
N ALA A 47 -4.27 -2.05 -1.51
CA ALA A 47 -5.24 -1.33 -0.69
C ALA A 47 -6.37 -0.71 -1.53
N VAL A 48 -6.04 -0.05 -2.65
CA VAL A 48 -7.04 0.57 -3.54
C VAL A 48 -7.92 -0.50 -4.20
N PHE A 49 -7.34 -1.59 -4.69
CA PHE A 49 -8.10 -2.69 -5.29
C PHE A 49 -9.12 -3.28 -4.31
N CYS A 50 -8.68 -3.60 -3.09
CA CYS A 50 -9.55 -4.19 -2.08
C CYS A 50 -10.60 -3.20 -1.56
N LEU A 51 -10.26 -1.93 -1.36
CA LEU A 51 -11.23 -0.92 -0.95
C LEU A 51 -12.28 -0.65 -2.04
N ALA A 52 -11.87 -0.58 -3.31
CA ALA A 52 -12.79 -0.45 -4.43
C ALA A 52 -13.70 -1.68 -4.55
N GLY A 53 -13.13 -2.88 -4.48
CA GLY A 53 -13.88 -4.14 -4.48
C GLY A 53 -14.87 -4.23 -3.32
N GLY A 54 -14.48 -3.81 -2.11
CA GLY A 54 -15.36 -3.76 -0.95
C GLY A 54 -16.52 -2.79 -1.13
N ILE A 55 -16.26 -1.58 -1.64
CA ILE A 55 -17.30 -0.58 -1.94
C ILE A 55 -18.28 -1.10 -2.99
N ILE A 56 -17.78 -1.65 -4.09
CA ILE A 56 -18.63 -2.24 -5.14
C ILE A 56 -19.46 -3.39 -4.57
N SER A 57 -18.86 -4.24 -3.73
CA SER A 57 -19.56 -5.38 -3.13
C SER A 57 -20.70 -4.93 -2.22
N TYR A 58 -20.46 -3.95 -1.33
CA TYR A 58 -21.53 -3.38 -0.50
C TYR A 58 -22.60 -2.67 -1.34
N ALA A 59 -22.21 -1.93 -2.38
CA ALA A 59 -23.15 -1.26 -3.28
C ALA A 59 -24.05 -2.25 -4.04
N SER A 60 -23.53 -3.42 -4.41
CA SER A 60 -24.28 -4.50 -5.08
C SER A 60 -25.02 -5.43 -4.12
N GLY A 61 -25.02 -5.14 -2.80
CA GLY A 61 -25.67 -5.98 -1.79
C GLY A 61 -24.92 -7.27 -1.43
N LEU A 62 -23.72 -7.49 -1.96
CA LEU A 62 -22.83 -8.61 -1.65
C LEU A 62 -22.06 -8.35 -0.35
N THR A 63 -22.79 -8.25 0.77
CA THR A 63 -22.23 -7.86 2.08
C THR A 63 -21.12 -8.78 2.55
N ALA A 64 -21.24 -10.10 2.37
CA ALA A 64 -20.20 -11.06 2.72
C ALA A 64 -18.87 -10.76 2.00
N LEU A 65 -18.92 -10.47 0.70
CA LEU A 65 -17.74 -10.12 -0.09
C LEU A 65 -17.18 -8.75 0.33
N GLY A 66 -18.06 -7.79 0.63
CA GLY A 66 -17.69 -6.50 1.23
C GLY A 66 -16.92 -6.64 2.54
N HIS A 67 -17.38 -7.51 3.44
CA HIS A 67 -16.70 -7.81 4.71
C HIS A 67 -15.33 -8.43 4.49
N ILE A 68 -15.21 -9.41 3.58
CA ILE A 68 -13.92 -10.05 3.27
C ILE A 68 -12.90 -9.00 2.82
N PHE A 69 -13.24 -8.16 1.84
CA PHE A 69 -12.32 -7.14 1.33
C PHE A 69 -11.93 -6.11 2.39
N THR A 70 -12.89 -5.63 3.18
CA THR A 70 -12.63 -4.58 4.18
C THR A 70 -11.89 -5.08 5.41
N VAL A 71 -12.23 -6.27 5.93
CA VAL A 71 -11.52 -6.90 7.05
C VAL A 71 -10.08 -7.22 6.65
N MET A 72 -9.84 -7.73 5.44
CA MET A 72 -8.49 -8.02 4.97
C MET A 72 -7.61 -6.76 4.95
N VAL A 73 -8.12 -5.64 4.43
CA VAL A 73 -7.40 -4.36 4.43
C VAL A 73 -7.16 -3.84 5.85
N ALA A 74 -8.17 -3.94 6.72
CA ALA A 74 -8.06 -3.51 8.11
C ALA A 74 -6.97 -4.32 8.86
N LEU A 75 -6.95 -5.64 8.70
CA LEU A 75 -5.92 -6.51 9.29
C LEU A 75 -4.53 -6.19 8.73
N ALA A 76 -4.39 -6.01 7.42
CA ALA A 76 -3.11 -5.66 6.81
C ALA A 76 -2.56 -4.32 7.34
N ALA A 77 -3.41 -3.30 7.46
CA ALA A 77 -3.03 -2.01 8.02
C ALA A 77 -2.66 -2.11 9.52
N PHE A 78 -3.43 -2.88 10.29
CA PHE A 78 -3.16 -3.11 11.71
C PHE A 78 -1.79 -3.77 11.92
N ILE A 79 -1.52 -4.85 11.18
CA ILE A 79 -0.24 -5.57 11.28
C ILE A 79 0.94 -4.68 10.81
N ALA A 80 0.72 -3.82 9.82
CA ALA A 80 1.72 -2.84 9.39
C ALA A 80 2.07 -1.82 10.50
N ILE A 81 1.08 -1.38 11.27
CA ILE A 81 1.30 -0.49 12.42
C ILE A 81 2.13 -1.20 13.52
N LEU A 82 1.94 -2.51 13.70
CA LEU A 82 2.76 -3.33 14.60
C LEU A 82 4.18 -3.57 14.07
N GLY A 83 4.54 -3.04 12.90
CA GLY A 83 5.88 -3.11 12.33
C GLY A 83 6.06 -4.17 11.25
N PHE A 84 4.99 -4.85 10.80
CA PHE A 84 5.09 -5.87 9.75
C PHE A 84 4.20 -5.59 8.54
N CYS A 85 4.83 -5.27 7.41
CA CYS A 85 4.13 -5.05 6.14
C CYS A 85 4.01 -6.35 5.32
N ILE A 86 2.82 -6.96 5.31
CA ILE A 86 2.53 -8.18 4.54
C ILE A 86 2.80 -7.99 3.03
N GLY A 87 2.37 -6.86 2.45
CA GLY A 87 2.59 -6.58 1.03
C GLY A 87 4.08 -6.47 0.68
N CYS A 88 4.87 -5.85 1.55
CA CYS A 88 6.31 -5.73 1.42
C CYS A 88 6.97 -7.12 1.44
N PHE A 89 6.55 -7.98 2.35
CA PHE A 89 7.00 -9.37 2.41
C PHE A 89 6.66 -10.15 1.13
N ILE A 90 5.42 -10.04 0.63
CA ILE A 90 5.01 -10.71 -0.63
C ILE A 90 5.88 -10.23 -1.80
N ARG A 91 6.05 -8.91 -1.99
CA ARG A 91 6.89 -8.37 -3.07
C ARG A 91 8.34 -8.84 -2.95
N PHE A 92 8.89 -8.86 -1.74
CA PHE A 92 10.24 -9.36 -1.49
C PHE A 92 10.38 -10.83 -1.89
N GLN A 93 9.43 -11.68 -1.50
CA GLN A 93 9.43 -13.09 -1.86
C GLN A 93 9.30 -13.26 -3.38
N LEU A 94 8.40 -12.54 -4.04
CA LEU A 94 8.28 -12.55 -5.50
C LEU A 94 9.58 -12.11 -6.18
N SER A 95 10.25 -11.09 -5.67
CA SER A 95 11.56 -10.64 -6.19
C SER A 95 12.67 -11.67 -6.01
N LYS A 96 12.61 -12.52 -4.97
CA LYS A 96 13.54 -13.66 -4.79
C LYS A 96 13.33 -14.75 -5.84
N TYR A 97 12.09 -15.02 -6.24
CA TYR A 97 11.77 -16.04 -7.23
C TYR A 97 11.87 -15.55 -8.68
N LYS A 98 11.99 -14.23 -8.91
CA LYS A 98 12.31 -13.70 -10.22
C LYS A 98 13.72 -14.16 -10.61
N PRO A 99 13.93 -14.82 -11.75
CA PRO A 99 15.26 -15.18 -12.20
C PRO A 99 16.08 -13.89 -12.28
N LYS A 100 17.20 -13.85 -11.56
CA LYS A 100 18.19 -12.78 -11.69
C LYS A 100 18.64 -12.82 -13.15
N LYS A 101 18.14 -11.89 -13.97
CA LYS A 101 18.83 -11.55 -15.20
C LYS A 101 20.16 -11.00 -14.71
N HIS A 102 21.21 -11.83 -14.71
CA HIS A 102 22.57 -11.34 -14.55
C HIS A 102 22.70 -10.24 -15.59
N ALA A 103 22.72 -8.98 -15.14
CA ALA A 103 23.17 -7.90 -15.97
C ALA A 103 24.63 -8.23 -16.26
N THR A 104 24.89 -8.71 -17.48
CA THR A 104 26.23 -8.67 -18.04
C THR A 104 26.69 -7.22 -17.94
N ASN A 105 27.75 -7.02 -17.15
CA ASN A 105 28.46 -5.74 -17.04
C ASN A 105 28.79 -5.20 -18.44
N SER A 106 28.55 -3.91 -18.65
CA SER A 106 29.38 -3.03 -19.50
C SER A 106 29.19 -1.60 -19.04
#